data_AF-A0A1F5YUD2-F1
#
_entry.id   AF-A0A1F5YUD2-F1
#
_cell.length_a   1.000
_cell.length_b   1.000
_cell.length_c   1.000
_cell.angle_alpha   90.00
_cell.angle_beta   90.00
_cell.angle_gamma   90.00
#
_symmetry.space_group_name_H-M   'P 1'
#
loop_
_entity.id
_entity.type
_entity.pdbx_description
1 polymer ?
#
loop_
_entity_poly.entity_id
_entity_poly.type
_entity_poly.pdbx_seq_one_letter_code
_entity_poly.pdbx_strand_id
1 'polypeptide(L)'
;MINIERSELYRRPEYTLENMGRVFVVLNKFGIVFSPQKQNEVDQLFCGIDFADQLTDNQIFFPNAPEDILSFLAGKRDSLPPEFPQPVVENFTFLKGIVERRGFDDQLEKTVGELLSLHKQLSSTCLIPEYIDLTKKEAVKSAEMAFLFLDEDLPLNVKEYLIQANILGNLADNLLDLESDHAEHQILIQPSNRLKLALKMAITKQLAYLIRHYSQKRELKGLAKKYVAMLFQRNEGR
;
A
#
# COMPACT_ATOMS: atom_id res chain seq x y z
N MET A 1 22.25 23.48 10.64
CA MET A 1 22.80 22.64 9.55
C MET A 1 22.71 21.20 10.01
N ILE A 2 21.64 20.51 9.62
CA ILE A 2 21.49 19.09 9.86
C ILE A 2 22.34 18.42 8.78
N ASN A 3 23.38 17.72 9.19
CA ASN A 3 24.15 16.85 8.31
C ASN A 3 23.18 15.82 7.75
N ILE A 4 22.84 15.98 6.47
CA ILE A 4 22.29 14.93 5.64
C ILE A 4 23.42 13.89 5.57
N GLU A 5 23.41 12.90 6.48
CA GLU A 5 23.96 11.61 6.11
C GLU A 5 23.29 11.30 4.77
N ARG A 6 24.09 11.23 3.70
CA ARG A 6 23.59 10.89 2.37
C ARG A 6 22.65 9.71 2.56
N SER A 7 21.38 9.95 2.26
CA SER A 7 20.26 9.02 2.35
C SER A 7 20.66 7.65 1.82
N GLU A 8 21.13 6.76 2.69
CA GLU A 8 21.19 5.34 2.36
C GLU A 8 19.75 4.86 2.41
N LEU A 9 19.01 5.05 1.30
CA LEU A 9 17.75 4.35 1.12
C LEU A 9 18.12 2.87 1.03
N TYR A 10 17.97 2.18 2.16
CA TYR A 10 18.17 0.75 2.26
C TYR A 10 16.83 0.06 2.42
N ARG A 11 16.75 -1.15 1.88
CA ARG A 11 15.61 -2.03 2.09
C ARG A 11 15.39 -2.19 3.60
N ARG A 12 14.16 -1.98 4.08
CA ARG A 12 13.76 -2.29 5.46
C ARG A 12 13.27 -3.75 5.53
N PRO A 13 14.11 -4.72 5.97
CA PRO A 13 13.77 -6.14 5.85
C PRO A 13 12.60 -6.50 6.76
N GLU A 14 12.48 -5.87 7.93
CA GLU A 14 11.37 -6.13 8.85
C GLU A 14 10.04 -5.74 8.22
N TYR A 15 9.98 -4.58 7.57
CA TYR A 15 8.79 -4.06 6.89
C TYR A 15 8.40 -4.94 5.69
N THR A 16 9.37 -5.28 4.84
CA THR A 16 9.14 -6.08 3.63
C THR A 16 8.78 -7.53 3.95
N LEU A 17 9.51 -8.18 4.86
CA LEU A 17 9.26 -9.58 5.24
C LEU A 17 7.98 -9.75 6.06
N GLU A 18 7.63 -8.79 6.92
CA GLU A 18 6.39 -8.86 7.69
C GLU A 18 5.16 -8.70 6.78
N ASN A 19 5.18 -7.71 5.89
CA ASN A 19 4.06 -7.47 4.97
C ASN A 19 3.92 -8.59 3.92
N MET A 20 5.03 -9.04 3.33
CA MET A 20 5.04 -10.19 2.44
C MET A 20 4.61 -11.48 3.15
N GLY A 21 5.12 -11.74 4.35
CA GLY A 21 4.79 -12.91 5.15
C GLY A 21 3.31 -12.98 5.48
N ARG A 22 2.68 -11.83 5.81
CA ARG A 22 1.22 -11.73 6.01
C ARG A 22 0.47 -12.10 4.74
N VAL A 23 0.87 -11.61 3.56
CA VAL A 23 0.25 -11.96 2.28
C VAL A 23 0.37 -13.45 1.99
N PHE A 24 1.54 -14.06 2.18
CA PHE A 24 1.73 -15.50 1.96
C PHE A 24 0.91 -16.36 2.92
N VAL A 25 0.83 -15.97 4.20
CA VAL A 25 -0.03 -16.66 5.17
C VAL A 25 -1.49 -16.62 4.70
N VAL A 26 -1.97 -15.46 4.24
CA VAL A 26 -3.33 -15.32 3.72
C VAL A 26 -3.54 -16.20 2.49
N LEU A 27 -2.66 -16.13 1.49
CA LEU A 27 -2.74 -16.91 0.25
C LEU A 27 -2.74 -18.42 0.54
N ASN A 28 -1.89 -18.88 1.46
CA ASN A 28 -1.86 -20.27 1.92
C ASN A 28 -3.19 -20.70 2.52
N LYS A 29 -3.94 -19.82 3.21
CA LYS A 29 -5.30 -20.13 3.71
C LYS A 29 -6.33 -20.28 2.58
N PHE A 30 -6.03 -19.78 1.39
CA PHE A 30 -6.79 -20.04 0.17
C PHE A 30 -6.26 -21.24 -0.63
N GLY A 31 -5.23 -21.94 -0.14
CA GLY A 31 -4.62 -23.08 -0.83
C GLY A 31 -3.64 -22.67 -1.93
N ILE A 32 -3.21 -21.40 -1.94
CA ILE A 32 -2.31 -20.85 -2.95
C ILE A 32 -0.91 -20.81 -2.37
N VAL A 33 -0.02 -21.60 -2.96
CA VAL A 33 1.39 -21.69 -2.57
C VAL A 33 2.24 -21.16 -3.73
N PHE A 34 3.05 -20.14 -3.46
CA PHE A 34 3.98 -19.61 -4.45
C PHE A 34 5.27 -20.43 -4.51
N SER A 35 5.78 -20.63 -5.72
CA SER A 35 7.12 -21.16 -5.94
C SER A 35 8.19 -20.22 -5.37
N PRO A 36 9.42 -20.70 -5.09
CA PRO A 36 10.50 -19.83 -4.60
C PRO A 36 10.78 -18.62 -5.50
N GLN A 37 10.71 -18.81 -6.82
CA GLN A 37 10.85 -17.72 -7.78
C GLN A 37 9.74 -16.67 -7.61
N LYS A 38 8.49 -17.10 -7.43
CA LYS A 38 7.36 -16.18 -7.21
C LYS A 38 7.45 -15.47 -5.86
N GLN A 39 7.94 -16.15 -4.82
CA GLN A 39 8.21 -15.49 -3.55
C GLN A 39 9.24 -14.37 -3.71
N ASN A 40 10.30 -14.60 -4.50
CA ASN A 40 11.27 -13.55 -4.83
C ASN A 40 10.66 -12.41 -5.65
N GLU A 41 9.79 -12.67 -6.64
CA GLU A 41 9.11 -11.60 -7.39
C GLU A 41 8.26 -10.72 -6.46
N VAL A 42 7.53 -11.34 -5.52
CA VAL A 42 6.73 -10.61 -4.52
C VAL A 42 7.62 -9.84 -3.56
N ASP A 43 8.74 -10.41 -3.13
CA ASP A 43 9.72 -9.73 -2.28
C ASP A 43 10.24 -8.45 -2.95
N GLN A 44 10.59 -8.53 -4.24
CA GLN A 44 11.03 -7.37 -5.01
C GLN A 44 9.91 -6.33 -5.18
N LEU A 45 8.65 -6.74 -5.31
CA LEU A 45 7.51 -5.82 -5.33
C LEU A 45 7.39 -5.05 -4.01
N PHE A 46 7.39 -5.74 -2.87
CA PHE A 46 7.29 -5.07 -1.56
C PHE A 46 8.51 -4.19 -1.28
N CYS A 47 9.69 -4.62 -1.72
CA CYS A 47 10.90 -3.80 -1.67
C CYS A 47 10.79 -2.54 -2.55
N GLY A 48 10.21 -2.65 -3.74
CA GLY A 48 9.98 -1.49 -4.61
C GLY A 48 8.93 -0.52 -4.09
N ILE A 49 7.88 -1.03 -3.42
CA ILE A 49 6.90 -0.19 -2.72
C ILE A 49 7.58 0.58 -1.58
N ASP A 50 8.39 -0.10 -0.76
CA ASP A 50 9.16 0.52 0.31
C ASP A 50 10.12 1.61 -0.22
N PHE A 51 10.80 1.35 -1.34
CA PHE A 51 11.65 2.37 -1.98
C PHE A 51 10.86 3.54 -2.55
N ALA A 52 9.73 3.28 -3.21
CA ALA A 52 8.87 4.33 -3.74
C ALA A 52 8.40 5.26 -2.62
N ASP A 53 7.93 4.68 -1.51
CA ASP A 53 7.49 5.39 -0.30
C ASP A 53 8.59 6.30 0.27
N GLN A 54 9.78 5.75 0.51
CA GLN A 54 10.91 6.53 1.02
C GLN A 54 11.35 7.64 0.06
N LEU A 55 11.28 7.42 -1.26
CA LEU A 55 11.59 8.46 -2.25
C LEU A 55 10.53 9.57 -2.21
N THR A 56 9.25 9.21 -2.11
CA THR A 56 8.14 10.17 -2.05
C THR A 56 8.08 10.95 -0.75
N ASP A 57 8.60 10.41 0.35
CA ASP A 57 8.75 11.15 1.61
C ASP A 57 9.89 12.18 1.55
N ASN A 58 10.85 12.00 0.65
CA ASN A 58 12.03 12.84 0.49
C ASN A 58 11.91 13.82 -0.70
N GLN A 59 10.76 14.46 -0.86
CA GLN A 59 10.43 15.35 -2.01
C GLN A 59 11.42 16.51 -2.22
N ILE A 60 12.12 16.94 -1.17
CA ILE A 60 13.16 17.98 -1.26
C ILE A 60 14.30 17.51 -2.17
N PHE A 61 14.66 16.23 -2.09
CA PHE A 61 15.75 15.63 -2.87
C PHE A 61 15.24 14.96 -4.15
N PHE A 62 14.03 14.40 -4.13
CA PHE A 62 13.46 13.65 -5.26
C PHE A 62 12.05 14.15 -5.62
N PRO A 63 11.89 15.40 -6.07
CA PRO A 63 10.58 16.01 -6.29
C PRO A 63 9.74 15.36 -7.40
N ASN A 64 10.39 14.67 -8.35
CA ASN A 64 9.75 14.00 -9.48
C ASN A 64 9.80 12.47 -9.36
N ALA A 65 10.04 11.93 -8.15
CA ALA A 65 10.22 10.49 -7.97
C ALA A 65 9.05 9.65 -8.53
N PRO A 66 7.77 9.98 -8.28
CA PRO A 66 6.65 9.22 -8.85
C PRO A 66 6.70 9.15 -10.39
N GLU A 67 6.88 10.29 -11.05
CA GLU A 67 6.93 10.39 -12.50
C GLU A 67 8.16 9.69 -13.10
N ASP A 68 9.32 9.82 -12.44
CA ASP A 68 10.57 9.20 -12.87
C ASP A 68 10.51 7.67 -12.77
N ILE A 69 9.99 7.14 -11.65
CA ILE A 69 9.77 5.70 -11.45
C ILE A 69 8.79 5.18 -12.48
N LEU A 70 7.63 5.85 -12.65
CA LEU A 70 6.59 5.38 -13.55
C LEU A 70 7.05 5.38 -15.01
N SER A 71 7.67 6.47 -15.45
CA SER A 71 8.19 6.59 -16.82
C SER A 71 9.25 5.53 -17.12
N PHE A 72 10.08 5.19 -16.14
CA PHE A 72 11.07 4.13 -16.29
C PHE A 72 10.42 2.74 -16.36
N LEU A 73 9.49 2.43 -15.46
CA LEU A 73 8.78 1.14 -15.44
C LEU A 73 7.93 0.92 -16.70
N ALA A 74 7.36 1.99 -17.27
CA ALA A 74 6.58 1.95 -18.51
C ALA A 74 7.45 2.02 -19.79
N GLY A 75 8.78 1.98 -19.67
CA GLY A 75 9.68 1.97 -20.82
C GLY A 75 9.78 3.30 -21.58
N LYS A 76 9.19 4.39 -21.08
CA LYS A 76 9.32 5.74 -21.67
C LYS A 76 10.68 6.39 -21.38
N ARG A 77 11.40 5.86 -20.39
CA ARG A 77 12.78 6.25 -20.05
C ARG A 77 13.68 5.02 -19.94
N ASP A 78 14.90 5.16 -20.45
CA ASP A 78 15.90 4.08 -20.45
C ASP A 78 16.56 3.86 -19.10
N SER A 79 16.70 4.91 -18.28
CA SER A 79 17.38 4.87 -16.98
C SER A 79 16.69 5.71 -15.92
N LEU A 80 16.78 5.32 -14.64
CA LEU A 80 16.38 6.17 -13.52
C LEU A 80 17.37 7.34 -13.32
N PRO A 81 16.97 8.40 -12.60
CA PRO A 81 17.87 9.51 -12.28
C PRO A 81 19.14 9.03 -11.56
N PRO A 82 20.34 9.55 -11.90
CA PRO A 82 21.61 9.10 -11.33
C PRO A 82 21.74 9.33 -9.82
N GLU A 83 20.91 10.20 -9.24
CA GLU A 83 20.81 10.46 -7.81
C GLU A 83 20.08 9.35 -7.05
N PHE A 84 19.35 8.46 -7.72
CA PHE A 84 18.70 7.33 -7.06
C PHE A 84 19.76 6.34 -6.57
N PRO A 85 19.69 5.87 -5.31
CA PRO A 85 20.64 4.90 -4.77
C PRO A 85 20.66 3.60 -5.58
N GLN A 86 21.83 2.97 -5.70
CA GLN A 86 22.00 1.74 -6.48
C GLN A 86 21.00 0.61 -6.15
N PRO A 87 20.68 0.30 -4.87
CA PRO A 87 19.69 -0.73 -4.55
C PRO A 87 18.28 -0.43 -5.08
N VAL A 88 17.92 0.85 -5.13
CA VAL A 88 16.65 1.34 -5.69
C VAL A 88 16.62 1.09 -7.19
N VAL A 89 17.71 1.46 -7.89
CA VAL A 89 17.85 1.27 -9.33
C VAL A 89 17.80 -0.21 -9.71
N GLU A 90 18.48 -1.07 -8.97
CA GLU A 90 18.48 -2.52 -9.19
C GLU A 90 17.08 -3.12 -9.03
N ASN A 91 16.37 -2.74 -7.96
CA ASN A 91 15.02 -3.22 -7.71
C ASN A 91 14.04 -2.76 -8.80
N PHE A 92 14.01 -1.47 -9.15
CA PHE A 92 13.13 -1.00 -10.21
C PHE A 92 13.50 -1.56 -11.58
N THR A 93 14.78 -1.84 -11.85
CA THR A 93 15.19 -2.55 -13.08
C THR A 93 14.62 -3.96 -13.12
N PHE A 94 14.64 -4.67 -11.98
CA PHE A 94 13.99 -5.97 -11.87
C PHE A 94 12.46 -5.87 -12.12
N LEU A 95 11.80 -4.88 -11.52
CA LEU A 95 10.36 -4.65 -11.73
C LEU A 95 10.04 -4.27 -13.18
N LYS A 96 10.86 -3.43 -13.83
CA LYS A 96 10.74 -3.10 -15.27
C LYS A 96 10.78 -4.37 -16.12
N GLY A 97 11.70 -5.29 -15.83
CA GLY A 97 11.75 -6.58 -16.51
C GLY A 97 10.48 -7.44 -16.33
N ILE A 98 9.77 -7.31 -15.20
CA ILE A 98 8.46 -7.94 -15.02
C ILE A 98 7.40 -7.27 -15.90
N VAL A 99 7.35 -5.93 -15.90
CA VAL A 99 6.40 -5.15 -16.70
C VAL A 99 6.56 -5.46 -18.18
N GLU A 100 7.78 -5.38 -18.72
CA GLU A 100 8.09 -5.63 -20.14
C GLU A 100 7.73 -7.07 -20.55
N ARG A 101 8.05 -8.05 -19.70
CA ARG A 101 7.79 -9.47 -19.99
C ARG A 101 6.30 -9.80 -20.01
N ARG A 102 5.49 -9.12 -19.19
CA ARG A 102 4.04 -9.37 -19.05
C ARG A 102 3.19 -8.38 -19.85
N GLY A 103 3.76 -7.28 -20.35
CA GLY A 103 3.10 -6.32 -21.25
C GLY A 103 1.92 -5.58 -20.62
N PHE A 104 2.06 -5.13 -19.37
CA PHE A 104 1.01 -4.38 -18.65
C PHE A 104 1.38 -2.90 -18.38
N ASP A 105 2.33 -2.33 -19.12
CA ASP A 105 2.80 -0.96 -18.98
C ASP A 105 1.66 0.09 -19.05
N ASP A 106 0.80 0.02 -20.07
CA ASP A 106 -0.39 0.90 -20.17
C ASP A 106 -1.32 0.80 -18.94
N GLN A 107 -1.52 -0.42 -18.43
CA GLN A 107 -2.36 -0.66 -17.26
C GLN A 107 -1.70 -0.17 -15.97
N LEU A 108 -0.38 -0.31 -15.85
CA LEU A 108 0.41 0.21 -14.74
C LEU A 108 0.31 1.74 -14.70
N GLU A 109 0.54 2.41 -15.84
CA GLU A 109 0.44 3.87 -15.94
C GLU A 109 -0.94 4.39 -15.55
N LYS A 110 -1.99 3.76 -16.07
CA LYS A 110 -3.36 4.11 -15.70
C LYS A 110 -3.60 3.93 -14.21
N THR A 111 -3.17 2.79 -13.64
CA THR A 111 -3.43 2.47 -12.23
C THR A 111 -2.66 3.39 -11.29
N VAL A 112 -1.39 3.66 -11.57
CA VAL A 112 -0.56 4.58 -10.79
C VAL A 112 -1.06 6.02 -10.93
N GLY A 113 -1.45 6.45 -12.14
CA GLY A 113 -2.07 7.77 -12.34
C GLY A 113 -3.37 7.94 -11.55
N GLU A 114 -4.22 6.91 -11.51
CA GLU A 114 -5.42 6.90 -10.66
C GLU A 114 -5.07 6.95 -9.16
N LEU A 115 -4.05 6.21 -8.71
CA LEU A 115 -3.56 6.25 -7.33
C LEU A 115 -3.08 7.65 -6.93
N LEU A 116 -2.22 8.27 -7.75
CA LEU A 116 -1.70 9.62 -7.48
C LEU A 116 -2.84 10.66 -7.44
N SER A 117 -3.84 10.50 -8.32
CA SER A 117 -5.03 11.34 -8.30
C SER A 117 -5.87 11.16 -7.03
N LEU A 118 -6.07 9.92 -6.58
CA LEU A 118 -6.79 9.59 -5.35
C LEU A 118 -6.06 10.11 -4.12
N HIS A 119 -4.74 9.92 -4.06
CA HIS A 119 -3.90 10.42 -2.98
C HIS A 119 -4.01 11.94 -2.87
N LYS A 120 -3.87 12.67 -3.98
CA LYS A 120 -4.04 14.14 -3.99
C LYS A 120 -5.43 14.59 -3.50
N GLN A 121 -6.49 13.86 -3.88
CA GLN A 121 -7.84 14.14 -3.39
C GLN A 121 -7.96 13.87 -1.89
N LEU A 122 -7.38 12.76 -1.41
CA LEU A 122 -7.38 12.38 0.00
C LEU A 122 -6.65 13.43 0.85
N SER A 123 -5.48 13.88 0.40
CA SER A 123 -4.70 14.93 1.08
C SER A 123 -5.45 16.26 1.14
N SER A 124 -6.30 16.57 0.16
CA SER A 124 -6.95 17.88 0.05
C SER A 124 -8.41 17.93 0.52
N THR A 125 -9.06 16.80 0.79
CA THR A 125 -10.44 16.81 1.28
C THR A 125 -10.51 17.28 2.73
N CYS A 126 -11.57 18.01 3.05
CA CYS A 126 -11.93 18.42 4.41
C CYS A 126 -13.25 17.77 4.89
N LEU A 127 -13.84 16.90 4.07
CA LEU A 127 -15.15 16.29 4.33
C LEU A 127 -14.99 14.85 4.83
N ILE A 128 -15.47 14.57 6.05
CA ILE A 128 -15.37 13.24 6.66
C ILE A 128 -15.89 12.10 5.76
N PRO A 129 -17.08 12.20 5.12
CA PRO A 129 -17.57 11.10 4.27
C PRO A 129 -16.69 10.88 3.03
N GLU A 130 -16.16 11.95 2.46
CA GLU A 130 -15.31 11.90 1.28
C GLU A 130 -13.93 11.32 1.62
N TYR A 131 -13.32 11.74 2.73
CA TYR A 131 -12.07 11.16 3.23
C TYR A 131 -12.17 9.64 3.38
N ILE A 132 -13.23 9.13 4.02
CA ILE A 132 -13.46 7.69 4.18
C ILE A 132 -13.66 6.98 2.83
N ASP A 133 -14.35 7.61 1.88
CA ASP A 133 -14.58 7.03 0.55
C ASP A 133 -13.29 6.99 -0.29
N LEU A 134 -12.49 8.06 -0.24
CA LEU A 134 -11.19 8.15 -0.89
C LEU A 134 -10.20 7.14 -0.33
N THR A 135 -10.11 6.98 1.00
CA THR A 135 -9.28 5.93 1.63
C THR A 135 -9.63 4.54 1.09
N LYS A 136 -10.92 4.24 0.89
CA LYS A 136 -11.35 2.95 0.33
C LYS A 136 -10.97 2.82 -1.14
N LYS A 137 -11.20 3.85 -1.94
CA LYS A 137 -10.85 3.85 -3.37
C LYS A 137 -9.35 3.68 -3.59
N GLU A 138 -8.55 4.40 -2.81
CA GLU A 138 -7.09 4.25 -2.81
C GLU A 138 -6.67 2.83 -2.44
N ALA A 139 -7.26 2.25 -1.39
CA ALA A 139 -6.99 0.86 -0.99
C ALA A 139 -7.39 -0.17 -2.06
N VAL A 140 -8.50 0.06 -2.78
CA VAL A 140 -8.89 -0.79 -3.92
C VAL A 140 -7.83 -0.68 -5.02
N LYS A 141 -7.45 0.54 -5.38
CA LYS A 141 -6.52 0.79 -6.48
C LYS A 141 -5.10 0.31 -6.17
N SER A 142 -4.66 0.37 -4.91
CA SER A 142 -3.34 -0.14 -4.50
C SER A 142 -3.30 -1.66 -4.52
N ALA A 143 -4.40 -2.33 -4.14
CA ALA A 143 -4.54 -3.78 -4.32
C ALA A 143 -4.56 -4.16 -5.81
N GLU A 144 -5.29 -3.43 -6.65
CA GLU A 144 -5.29 -3.63 -8.11
C GLU A 144 -3.89 -3.48 -8.70
N MET A 145 -3.12 -2.47 -8.29
CA MET A 145 -1.71 -2.31 -8.68
C MET A 145 -0.88 -3.53 -8.29
N ALA A 146 -1.01 -4.00 -7.04
CA ALA A 146 -0.30 -5.20 -6.59
C ALA A 146 -0.66 -6.44 -7.42
N PHE A 147 -1.92 -6.56 -7.88
CA PHE A 147 -2.34 -7.67 -8.73
C PHE A 147 -1.72 -7.67 -10.13
N LEU A 148 -1.21 -6.55 -10.63
CA LEU A 148 -0.46 -6.52 -11.89
C LEU A 148 0.86 -7.30 -11.77
N PHE A 149 1.49 -7.22 -10.59
CA PHE A 149 2.75 -7.89 -10.29
C PHE A 149 2.56 -9.30 -9.73
N LEU A 150 1.44 -9.54 -9.03
CA LEU A 150 1.05 -10.88 -8.58
C LEU A 150 0.57 -11.75 -9.74
N ASP A 151 0.37 -13.04 -9.48
CA ASP A 151 0.03 -14.04 -10.50
C ASP A 151 -1.35 -13.76 -11.13
N GLU A 152 -1.45 -13.93 -12.46
CA GLU A 152 -2.68 -13.66 -13.22
C GLU A 152 -3.84 -14.56 -12.75
N ASP A 153 -3.50 -15.78 -12.30
CA ASP A 153 -4.42 -16.85 -11.94
C ASP A 153 -4.93 -16.80 -10.49
N LEU A 154 -4.67 -15.73 -9.73
CA LEU A 154 -5.30 -15.59 -8.41
C LEU A 154 -6.84 -15.66 -8.57
N PRO A 155 -7.53 -16.61 -7.91
CA PRO A 155 -8.97 -16.75 -8.06
C PRO A 155 -9.70 -15.47 -7.65
N LEU A 156 -10.81 -15.16 -8.34
CA LEU A 156 -11.56 -13.91 -8.13
C LEU A 156 -11.93 -13.67 -6.66
N ASN A 157 -12.41 -14.71 -5.97
CA ASN A 157 -12.77 -14.62 -4.55
C ASN A 157 -11.56 -14.32 -3.63
N VAL A 158 -10.34 -14.64 -4.06
CA VAL A 158 -9.10 -14.30 -3.33
C VAL A 158 -8.72 -12.85 -3.60
N LYS A 159 -8.77 -12.39 -4.85
CA LYS A 159 -8.56 -10.96 -5.20
C LYS A 159 -9.56 -10.08 -4.45
N GLU A 160 -10.84 -10.45 -4.45
CA GLU A 160 -11.88 -9.78 -3.67
C GLU A 160 -11.57 -9.78 -2.17
N TYR A 161 -11.13 -10.90 -1.59
CA TYR A 161 -10.75 -10.92 -0.17
C TYR A 161 -9.62 -9.94 0.13
N LEU A 162 -8.56 -9.97 -0.69
CA LEU A 162 -7.38 -9.14 -0.51
C LEU A 162 -7.71 -7.65 -0.64
N ILE A 163 -8.55 -7.24 -1.60
CA ILE A 163 -9.07 -5.87 -1.70
C ILE A 163 -9.78 -5.46 -0.41
N GLN A 164 -10.67 -6.31 0.09
CA GLN A 164 -11.50 -6.01 1.26
C GLN A 164 -10.67 -5.98 2.55
N ALA A 165 -9.62 -6.79 2.64
CA ALA A 165 -8.63 -6.73 3.71
C ALA A 165 -7.76 -5.48 3.62
N ASN A 166 -7.35 -5.07 2.41
CA ASN A 166 -6.58 -3.85 2.20
C ASN A 166 -7.36 -2.59 2.57
N ILE A 167 -8.66 -2.53 2.23
CA ILE A 167 -9.57 -1.48 2.70
C ILE A 167 -9.59 -1.40 4.23
N LEU A 168 -9.64 -2.55 4.92
CA LEU A 168 -9.62 -2.57 6.38
C LEU A 168 -8.29 -2.02 6.93
N GLY A 169 -7.17 -2.37 6.30
CA GLY A 169 -5.83 -1.86 6.62
C GLY A 169 -5.74 -0.35 6.47
N ASN A 170 -5.98 0.17 5.27
CA ASN A 170 -5.90 1.62 5.01
C ASN A 170 -6.84 2.45 5.90
N LEU A 171 -8.06 1.98 6.19
CA LEU A 171 -8.97 2.69 7.10
C LEU A 171 -8.44 2.74 8.54
N ALA A 172 -7.73 1.69 8.95
CA ALA A 172 -7.16 1.58 10.28
C ALA A 172 -5.86 2.37 10.41
N ASP A 173 -4.99 2.33 9.40
CA ASP A 173 -3.76 3.13 9.36
C ASP A 173 -4.11 4.62 9.37
N ASN A 174 -5.04 5.07 8.52
CA ASN A 174 -5.56 6.45 8.56
C ASN A 174 -6.23 6.83 9.90
N LEU A 175 -6.69 5.87 10.72
CA LEU A 175 -7.18 6.17 12.08
C LEU A 175 -6.02 6.32 13.08
N LEU A 176 -4.96 5.53 12.93
CA LEU A 176 -3.79 5.56 13.81
C LEU A 176 -2.93 6.80 13.56
N ASP A 177 -2.73 7.12 12.28
CA ASP A 177 -1.79 8.13 11.83
C ASP A 177 -2.47 9.48 11.62
N LEU A 178 -3.79 9.56 11.84
CA LEU A 178 -4.61 10.77 11.64
C LEU A 178 -4.00 12.04 12.24
N GLU A 179 -3.45 11.95 13.46
CA GLU A 179 -2.88 13.11 14.15
C GLU A 179 -1.51 13.49 13.57
N SER A 180 -0.66 12.50 13.24
CA SER A 180 0.65 12.74 12.63
C SER A 180 0.49 13.28 11.21
N ASP A 181 -0.36 12.66 10.39
CA ASP A 181 -0.56 13.04 8.99
C ASP A 181 -1.08 14.47 8.87
N HIS A 182 -1.95 14.90 9.79
CA HIS A 182 -2.39 16.29 9.84
C HIS A 182 -1.28 17.23 10.33
N ALA A 183 -0.54 16.84 11.38
CA ALA A 183 0.57 17.66 11.92
C ALA A 183 1.70 17.87 10.90
N GLU A 184 1.92 16.89 10.03
CA GLU A 184 2.90 16.90 8.94
C GLU A 184 2.33 17.47 7.62
N HIS A 185 1.09 17.97 7.64
CA HIS A 185 0.40 18.55 6.49
C HIS A 185 0.20 17.59 5.30
N GLN A 186 0.21 16.28 5.56
CA GLN A 186 -0.09 15.25 4.56
C GLN A 186 -1.60 15.20 4.24
N ILE A 187 -2.45 15.57 5.21
CA ILE A 187 -3.91 15.69 5.04
C ILE A 187 -4.43 17.04 5.55
N LEU A 188 -5.45 17.60 4.88
CA LEU A 188 -6.10 18.85 5.29
C LEU A 188 -7.23 18.66 6.31
N ILE A 189 -7.82 17.46 6.40
CA ILE A 189 -8.94 17.23 7.30
C ILE A 189 -8.49 17.29 8.76
N GLN A 190 -9.17 18.11 9.57
CA GLN A 190 -8.81 18.27 10.97
C GLN A 190 -9.17 17.01 11.79
N PRO A 191 -8.23 16.45 12.57
CA PRO A 191 -8.51 15.38 13.51
C PRO A 191 -9.61 15.80 14.50
N SER A 192 -10.64 14.98 14.61
CA SER A 192 -11.78 15.25 15.49
C SER A 192 -12.41 13.97 16.00
N ASN A 193 -13.09 14.04 17.14
CA ASN A 193 -13.84 12.89 17.68
C ASN A 193 -14.89 12.36 16.69
N ARG A 194 -15.48 13.25 15.89
CA ARG A 194 -16.44 12.87 14.84
C ARG A 194 -15.77 12.06 13.73
N LEU A 195 -14.60 12.49 13.26
CA LEU A 195 -13.82 11.77 12.24
C LEU A 195 -13.35 10.41 12.77
N LYS A 196 -12.77 10.38 13.98
CA LYS A 196 -12.34 9.14 14.64
C LYS A 196 -13.51 8.15 14.79
N LEU A 197 -14.69 8.62 15.21
CA LEU A 197 -15.88 7.78 15.30
C LEU A 197 -16.32 7.27 13.92
N ALA A 198 -16.32 8.12 12.90
CA ALA A 198 -16.70 7.74 11.54
C ALA A 198 -15.75 6.67 10.96
N LEU A 199 -14.44 6.82 11.16
CA LEU A 199 -13.42 5.82 10.80
C LEU A 199 -13.64 4.51 11.57
N LYS A 200 -13.82 4.55 12.90
CA LYS A 200 -14.14 3.37 13.72
C LYS A 200 -15.39 2.63 13.23
N MET A 201 -16.43 3.37 12.84
CA MET A 201 -17.63 2.80 12.25
C MET A 201 -17.36 2.17 10.87
N ALA A 202 -16.56 2.82 10.03
CA ALA A 202 -16.17 2.28 8.72
C ALA A 202 -15.37 0.97 8.86
N ILE A 203 -14.37 0.95 9.75
CA ILE A 203 -13.58 -0.25 10.11
C ILE A 203 -14.50 -1.37 10.58
N THR A 204 -15.45 -1.07 11.48
CA THR A 204 -16.38 -2.08 12.01
C THR A 204 -17.28 -2.66 10.91
N LYS A 205 -17.81 -1.81 10.03
CA LYS A 205 -18.61 -2.25 8.87
C LYS A 205 -17.79 -3.14 7.93
N GLN A 206 -16.53 -2.77 7.67
CA GLN A 206 -15.62 -3.54 6.83
C GLN A 206 -15.26 -4.89 7.45
N LEU A 207 -15.00 -4.93 8.76
CA LEU A 207 -14.78 -6.17 9.50
C LEU A 207 -16.02 -7.08 9.44
N ALA A 208 -17.21 -6.52 9.64
CA ALA A 208 -18.46 -7.27 9.54
C ALA A 208 -18.67 -7.86 8.14
N TYR A 209 -18.33 -7.11 7.09
CA TYR A 209 -18.33 -7.58 5.71
C TYR A 209 -17.40 -8.79 5.54
N LEU A 210 -16.13 -8.66 5.94
CA LEU A 210 -15.15 -9.75 5.86
C LEU A 210 -15.62 -11.00 6.62
N ILE A 211 -16.18 -10.84 7.82
CA ILE A 211 -16.68 -11.96 8.63
C ILE A 211 -17.86 -12.66 7.97
N ARG A 212 -18.80 -11.89 7.40
CA ARG A 212 -20.02 -12.41 6.75
C ARG A 212 -19.67 -13.21 5.49
N HIS A 213 -18.84 -12.64 4.61
CA HIS A 213 -18.57 -13.20 3.29
C HIS A 213 -17.47 -14.27 3.31
N TYR A 214 -16.55 -14.24 4.28
CA TYR A 214 -15.45 -15.20 4.38
C TYR A 214 -15.56 -16.06 5.66
N SER A 215 -16.79 -16.41 6.03
CA SER A 215 -17.13 -17.10 7.28
C SER A 215 -16.45 -18.47 7.44
N GLN A 216 -16.09 -19.13 6.35
CA GLN A 216 -15.40 -20.42 6.35
C GLN A 216 -13.90 -20.31 6.68
N LYS A 217 -13.31 -19.11 6.58
CA LYS A 217 -11.88 -18.87 6.86
C LYS A 217 -11.69 -18.37 8.29
N ARG A 218 -11.78 -19.27 9.28
CA ARG A 218 -11.77 -18.93 10.73
C ARG A 218 -10.55 -18.11 11.16
N GLU A 219 -9.36 -18.47 10.69
CA GLU A 219 -8.11 -17.79 11.07
C GLU A 219 -8.02 -16.37 10.51
N LEU A 220 -8.46 -16.15 9.26
CA LEU A 220 -8.50 -14.82 8.64
C LEU A 220 -9.40 -13.87 9.43
N LYS A 221 -10.56 -14.35 9.88
CA LYS A 221 -11.43 -13.62 10.81
C LYS A 221 -10.74 -13.31 12.14
N GLY A 222 -9.96 -14.27 12.66
CA GLY A 222 -9.19 -14.10 13.89
C GLY A 222 -8.15 -12.99 13.75
N LEU A 223 -7.42 -12.95 12.64
CA LEU A 223 -6.43 -11.91 12.35
C LEU A 223 -7.08 -10.53 12.22
N ALA A 224 -8.15 -10.40 11.41
CA ALA A 224 -8.86 -9.14 11.24
C ALA A 224 -9.42 -8.62 12.58
N LYS A 225 -9.99 -9.50 13.42
CA LYS A 225 -10.46 -9.12 14.75
C LYS A 225 -9.34 -8.68 15.69
N LYS A 226 -8.20 -9.41 15.71
CA LYS A 226 -7.05 -9.07 16.54
C LYS A 226 -6.49 -7.70 16.14
N TYR A 227 -6.31 -7.47 14.84
CA TYR A 227 -5.87 -6.19 14.30
C TYR A 227 -6.79 -5.07 14.80
N VAL A 228 -8.10 -5.19 14.58
CA VAL A 228 -9.07 -4.19 15.02
C VAL A 228 -9.07 -3.98 16.55
N ALA A 229 -8.98 -5.04 17.35
CA ALA A 229 -8.92 -4.94 18.81
C ALA A 229 -7.67 -4.16 19.29
N MET A 230 -6.51 -4.37 18.67
CA MET A 230 -5.29 -3.64 18.99
C MET A 230 -5.43 -2.13 18.70
N LEU A 231 -6.15 -1.75 17.62
CA LEU A 231 -6.40 -0.35 17.28
C LEU A 231 -7.24 0.38 18.33
N PHE A 232 -8.24 -0.32 18.88
CA PHE A 232 -9.11 0.25 19.91
C PHE A 232 -8.40 0.40 21.26
N GLN A 233 -7.50 -0.53 21.61
CA GLN A 233 -6.71 -0.44 22.84
C GLN A 233 -5.66 0.68 22.81
N ARG A 234 -5.01 0.92 21.66
CA ARG A 234 -4.00 1.99 21.52
C ARG A 234 -4.59 3.40 21.59
N ASN A 235 -5.88 3.55 21.29
CA ASN A 235 -6.58 4.84 21.27
C ASN A 235 -7.22 5.25 22.62
N GLU A 236 -7.17 4.39 23.64
CA GLU A 236 -7.69 4.68 24.99
C GLU A 236 -6.59 5.06 26.00
N GLY A 237 -5.33 5.06 25.57
CA GLY A 237 -4.15 5.30 26.42
C GLY A 237 -3.32 6.56 26.10
N ARG A 238 -3.85 7.51 25.32
CA ARG A 238 -3.22 8.82 25.06
C ARG A 238 -4.21 9.95 25.28
#